data_AF-A0A7K2MTL9-F1
#
_entry.id   AF-A0A7K2MTL9-F1
#
_cell.length_a   1.000
_cell.length_b   1.000
_cell.length_c   1.000
_cell.angle_alpha   90.00
_cell.angle_beta   90.00
_cell.angle_gamma   90.00
#
_symmetry.space_group_name_H-M   'P 1'
#
loop_
_entity.id
_entity.type
_entity.pdbx_description
1 polymer ?
#
loop_
_entity_poly.entity_id
_entity_poly.type
_entity_poly.pdbx_seq_one_letter_code
_entity_poly.pdbx_strand_id
1 'polypeptide(L)'
;MQHRKLALLAATGAAAALCTLTMAPTAVAEKAEKPDTRATAAAFVVSEAQFDQMFPNRNSFYTYSGLTAALSAYPGFSNTGSDTVKKQEAAAFLANVGHETGGLVHVVEQNTANYPHYCDASQPYGCPAGTDKYYG
;
A
#
# COMPACT_ATOMS: atom_id res chain seq x y z
N MET A 1 55.97 7.38 43.65
CA MET A 1 55.24 6.87 44.82
C MET A 1 54.54 5.58 44.40
N GLN A 2 55.05 4.47 44.93
CA GLN A 2 54.52 3.13 44.77
C GLN A 2 53.58 2.81 45.94
N HIS A 3 52.43 2.21 45.67
CA HIS A 3 51.77 1.26 46.58
C HIS A 3 51.40 0.06 45.70
N ARG A 4 52.18 -1.04 45.66
CA ARG A 4 52.28 -2.15 46.64
C ARG A 4 50.88 -2.64 47.08
N LYS A 5 50.49 -3.91 47.04
CA LYS A 5 51.18 -5.20 46.83
C LYS A 5 50.11 -6.31 46.76
N LEU A 6 50.47 -7.38 46.05
CA LEU A 6 50.12 -8.80 46.18
C LEU A 6 49.08 -9.23 47.24
N ALA A 7 48.18 -10.13 46.83
CA ALA A 7 47.87 -11.34 47.58
C ALA A 7 47.62 -12.52 46.61
N LEU A 8 48.49 -13.53 46.74
CA LEU A 8 48.40 -14.89 46.22
C LEU A 8 47.21 -15.61 46.88
N LEU A 9 46.57 -16.57 46.19
CA LEU A 9 46.45 -17.95 46.70
C LEU A 9 45.95 -18.88 45.58
N ALA A 10 46.60 -20.04 45.48
CA ALA A 10 46.32 -21.13 44.56
C ALA A 10 45.17 -22.02 45.05
N ALA A 11 44.52 -22.76 44.12
CA ALA A 11 44.24 -24.20 44.27
C ALA A 11 43.48 -24.78 43.06
N THR A 12 44.13 -25.74 42.39
CA THR A 12 43.63 -27.03 41.88
C THR A 12 42.28 -27.13 41.13
N GLY A 13 42.39 -27.61 39.88
CA GLY A 13 41.82 -28.92 39.50
C GLY A 13 40.45 -28.93 38.80
N ALA A 14 40.43 -29.30 37.52
CA ALA A 14 39.70 -30.46 36.97
C ALA A 14 39.67 -30.38 35.44
N ALA A 15 40.09 -31.45 34.79
CA ALA A 15 39.92 -31.67 33.36
C ALA A 15 38.44 -31.94 33.06
N ALA A 16 37.90 -31.27 32.04
CA ALA A 16 36.66 -31.67 31.38
C ALA A 16 36.81 -31.42 29.88
N ALA A 17 36.95 -32.51 29.14
CA ALA A 17 36.80 -32.54 27.69
C ALA A 17 35.37 -32.12 27.33
N LEU A 18 35.22 -31.11 26.47
CA LEU A 18 33.94 -30.79 25.87
C LEU A 18 34.10 -30.73 24.35
N CYS A 19 33.47 -31.71 23.71
CA CYS A 19 33.39 -31.91 22.27
C CYS A 19 32.96 -30.63 21.53
N THR A 20 33.75 -30.22 20.55
CA THR A 20 33.30 -29.31 19.49
C THR A 20 32.36 -30.08 18.56
N LEU A 21 31.04 -30.00 18.81
CA LEU A 21 30.03 -30.38 17.83
C LEU A 21 29.86 -29.21 16.85
N THR A 22 30.45 -29.32 15.67
CA THR A 22 30.10 -28.47 14.53
C THR A 22 28.75 -28.95 13.98
N MET A 23 27.67 -28.20 14.22
CA MET A 23 26.43 -28.40 13.46
C MET A 23 26.65 -27.91 12.03
N ALA A 24 26.80 -28.85 11.10
CA ALA A 24 26.62 -28.57 9.69
C ALA A 24 25.12 -28.30 9.43
N PRO A 25 24.74 -27.21 8.74
CA PRO A 25 23.37 -27.10 8.24
C PRO A 25 23.19 -28.13 7.12
N THR A 26 22.23 -29.03 7.29
CA THR A 26 21.67 -29.81 6.19
C THR A 26 21.00 -28.85 5.22
N ALA A 27 21.71 -28.51 4.14
CA ALA A 27 21.12 -27.84 2.99
C ALA A 27 20.09 -28.79 2.36
N VAL A 28 18.82 -28.58 2.69
CA VAL A 28 17.72 -29.13 1.90
C VAL A 28 17.72 -28.34 0.60
N ALA A 29 18.01 -29.02 -0.51
CA ALA A 29 17.83 -28.46 -1.84
C ALA A 29 16.32 -28.26 -2.06
N GLU A 30 15.82 -27.07 -1.73
CA GLU A 30 14.53 -26.62 -2.22
C GLU A 30 14.64 -26.53 -3.74
N LYS A 31 13.83 -27.33 -4.42
CA LYS A 31 13.62 -27.25 -5.86
C LYS A 31 13.19 -25.81 -6.15
N ALA A 32 14.04 -25.05 -6.83
CA ALA A 32 13.72 -23.72 -7.31
C ALA A 32 12.48 -23.83 -8.20
N GLU A 33 11.32 -23.47 -7.64
CA GLU A 33 10.13 -23.29 -8.43
C GLU A 33 10.37 -22.04 -9.28
N LYS A 34 10.46 -22.27 -10.59
CA LYS A 34 10.53 -21.22 -11.59
C LYS A 34 9.34 -20.29 -11.33
N PRO A 35 9.54 -18.99 -11.01
CA PRO A 35 8.42 -18.10 -10.80
C PRO A 35 7.65 -18.07 -12.11
N ASP A 36 6.41 -18.57 -12.08
CA ASP A 36 5.50 -18.44 -13.20
C ASP A 36 5.39 -16.94 -13.48
N THR A 37 5.99 -16.50 -14.57
CA THR A 37 6.01 -15.10 -14.99
C THR A 37 4.68 -14.74 -15.65
N ARG A 38 3.61 -15.37 -15.20
CA ARG A 38 2.26 -14.88 -15.29
C ARG A 38 1.92 -14.34 -13.90
N ALA A 39 2.49 -13.19 -13.58
CA ALA A 39 1.86 -12.29 -12.63
C ALA A 39 0.46 -11.98 -13.19
N THR A 40 -0.50 -12.86 -12.91
CA THR A 40 -1.90 -12.51 -12.88
C THR A 40 -1.94 -11.22 -12.10
N ALA A 41 -2.38 -10.13 -12.73
CA ALA A 41 -2.61 -8.87 -12.03
C ALA A 41 -3.25 -9.24 -10.69
N ALA A 42 -2.55 -8.99 -9.59
CA ALA A 42 -2.98 -9.44 -8.29
C ALA A 42 -4.40 -8.90 -8.11
N ALA A 43 -5.35 -9.79 -7.80
CA ALA A 43 -6.73 -9.40 -7.61
C ALA A 43 -6.78 -8.22 -6.64
N PHE A 44 -7.59 -7.21 -6.95
CA PHE A 44 -7.67 -6.01 -6.14
C PHE A 44 -7.98 -6.35 -4.68
N VAL A 45 -7.32 -5.67 -3.73
CA VAL A 45 -7.37 -6.02 -2.31
C VAL A 45 -8.71 -5.68 -1.63
N VAL A 46 -9.58 -4.94 -2.31
CA VAL A 46 -10.96 -4.65 -1.89
C VAL A 46 -11.88 -5.45 -2.80
N SER A 47 -12.71 -6.33 -2.24
CA SER A 47 -13.70 -7.08 -3.01
C SER A 47 -14.92 -6.22 -3.38
N GLU A 48 -15.71 -6.69 -4.34
CA GLU A 48 -16.98 -6.02 -4.70
C GLU A 48 -17.92 -5.89 -3.51
N ALA A 49 -18.06 -6.94 -2.70
CA ALA A 49 -18.88 -6.91 -1.49
C ALA A 49 -18.39 -5.88 -0.47
N GLN A 50 -17.06 -5.70 -0.33
CA GLN A 50 -16.50 -4.66 0.53
C GLN A 50 -16.77 -3.26 -0.04
N PHE A 51 -16.64 -3.08 -1.36
CA PHE A 51 -16.98 -1.83 -2.04
C PHE A 51 -18.46 -1.47 -1.86
N ASP A 52 -19.37 -2.43 -2.04
CA ASP A 52 -20.81 -2.27 -1.81
C ASP A 52 -21.12 -1.89 -0.35
N GLN A 53 -20.42 -2.52 0.61
CA GLN A 53 -20.56 -2.19 2.02
C GLN A 53 -20.02 -0.79 2.36
N MET A 54 -18.92 -0.37 1.74
CA MET A 54 -18.34 0.97 1.94
C MET A 54 -19.24 2.07 1.36
N PHE A 55 -19.92 1.80 0.24
CA PHE A 55 -20.72 2.79 -0.48
C PHE A 55 -22.15 2.28 -0.77
N PRO A 56 -22.98 2.12 0.27
CA PRO A 56 -24.31 1.52 0.15
C PRO A 56 -25.32 2.41 -0.60
N ASN A 57 -25.08 3.72 -0.68
CA ASN A 57 -25.97 4.70 -1.30
C ASN A 57 -25.39 5.31 -2.58
N ARG A 58 -24.33 4.72 -3.14
CA ARG A 58 -23.65 5.29 -4.30
C ARG A 58 -24.58 5.47 -5.50
N ASN A 59 -24.27 6.47 -6.32
CA ASN A 59 -24.84 6.59 -7.65
C ASN A 59 -24.42 5.39 -8.51
N SER A 60 -25.33 4.85 -9.33
CA SER A 60 -25.06 3.70 -10.22
C SER A 60 -23.96 3.98 -11.25
N PHE A 61 -23.59 5.23 -11.48
CA PHE A 61 -22.41 5.62 -12.26
C PHE A 61 -21.12 4.99 -11.72
N TYR A 62 -20.95 4.95 -10.39
CA TYR A 62 -19.75 4.41 -9.76
C TYR A 62 -19.85 2.89 -9.59
N THR A 63 -19.21 2.17 -10.51
CA THR A 63 -19.22 0.70 -10.54
C THR A 63 -17.89 0.14 -10.05
N TYR A 64 -17.95 -1.01 -9.36
CA TYR A 64 -16.76 -1.75 -8.96
C TYR A 64 -15.96 -2.23 -10.19
N SER A 65 -16.64 -2.62 -11.27
CA SER A 65 -16.01 -2.94 -12.56
C SER A 65 -15.25 -1.74 -13.15
N GLY A 66 -15.79 -0.52 -13.02
CA GLY A 66 -15.11 0.69 -13.46
C GLY A 66 -13.82 0.95 -12.67
N LEU A 67 -13.89 0.82 -11.34
CA LEU A 67 -12.70 0.95 -10.48
C LEU A 67 -11.62 -0.09 -10.84
N THR A 68 -12.00 -1.36 -10.94
CA THR A 68 -11.04 -2.45 -11.22
C THR A 68 -10.45 -2.35 -12.63
N ALA A 69 -11.21 -1.90 -13.62
CA ALA A 69 -10.69 -1.63 -14.97
C ALA A 69 -9.65 -0.49 -14.98
N ALA A 70 -9.80 0.51 -14.10
CA ALA A 70 -8.87 1.66 -14.03
C ALA A 70 -7.51 1.29 -13.40
N LEU A 71 -7.42 0.21 -12.63
CA LEU A 71 -6.20 -0.18 -11.90
C LEU A 71 -4.99 -0.39 -12.83
N SER A 72 -5.22 -0.81 -14.09
CA SER A 72 -4.12 -1.02 -15.04
C SER A 72 -3.39 0.26 -15.43
N ALA A 73 -4.00 1.44 -15.25
CA ALA A 73 -3.34 2.72 -15.48
C ALA A 73 -2.27 3.02 -14.42
N TYR A 74 -2.39 2.45 -13.21
CA TYR A 74 -1.48 2.66 -12.09
C TYR A 74 -1.10 1.32 -11.44
N PRO A 75 -0.25 0.49 -12.08
CA PRO A 75 0.02 -0.88 -11.63
C PRO A 75 0.61 -1.03 -10.21
N GLY A 76 1.17 0.05 -9.65
CA GLY A 76 1.70 0.10 -8.28
C GLY A 76 0.65 0.42 -7.21
N PHE A 77 -0.49 1.00 -7.59
CA PHE A 77 -1.55 1.42 -6.67
C PHE A 77 -2.17 0.20 -5.98
N SER A 78 -2.19 0.22 -4.65
CA SER A 78 -2.67 -0.88 -3.81
C SER A 78 -2.01 -2.23 -4.13
N ASN A 79 -0.81 -2.20 -4.70
CA ASN A 79 -0.05 -3.38 -5.12
C ASN A 79 1.43 -3.32 -4.71
N THR A 80 1.83 -2.29 -3.95
CA THR A 80 3.21 -2.09 -3.49
C THR A 80 3.32 -2.35 -1.97
N GLY A 81 4.38 -3.01 -1.55
CA GLY A 81 4.63 -3.31 -0.14
C GLY A 81 3.87 -4.54 0.39
N SER A 82 3.70 -4.61 1.71
CA SER A 82 2.97 -5.71 2.36
C SER A 82 1.47 -5.60 2.13
N ASP A 83 0.74 -6.70 2.31
CA ASP A 83 -0.73 -6.70 2.19
C ASP A 83 -1.40 -5.69 3.12
N THR A 84 -0.81 -5.43 4.28
CA THR A 84 -1.28 -4.37 5.20
C THR A 84 -1.18 -3.01 4.54
N VAL A 85 -0.04 -2.67 3.93
CA VAL A 85 0.15 -1.37 3.24
C VAL A 85 -0.78 -1.26 2.04
N LYS A 86 -0.93 -2.33 1.24
CA LYS A 86 -1.85 -2.34 0.10
C LYS A 86 -3.30 -2.06 0.52
N LYS A 87 -3.77 -2.70 1.60
CA LYS A 87 -5.12 -2.48 2.14
C LYS A 87 -5.28 -1.09 2.74
N GLN A 88 -4.24 -0.56 3.40
CA GLN A 88 -4.25 0.81 3.92
C GLN A 88 -4.31 1.85 2.80
N GLU A 89 -3.55 1.66 1.72
CA GLU A 89 -3.59 2.54 0.55
C GLU A 89 -4.97 2.52 -0.11
N ALA A 90 -5.53 1.33 -0.36
CA ALA A 90 -6.87 1.19 -0.93
C ALA A 90 -7.93 1.85 -0.05
N ALA A 91 -7.89 1.62 1.27
CA ALA A 91 -8.80 2.23 2.22
C ALA A 91 -8.65 3.76 2.28
N ALA A 92 -7.42 4.27 2.26
CA ALA A 92 -7.16 5.71 2.28
C ALA A 92 -7.69 6.39 1.01
N PHE A 93 -7.46 5.79 -0.16
CA PHE A 93 -8.00 6.29 -1.42
C PHE A 93 -9.53 6.31 -1.40
N LEU A 94 -10.17 5.18 -1.09
CA LEU A 94 -11.63 5.07 -1.07
C LEU A 94 -12.28 5.96 0.00
N ALA A 95 -11.63 6.15 1.15
CA ALA A 95 -12.13 7.07 2.18
C ALA A 95 -12.13 8.53 1.70
N ASN A 96 -11.06 8.99 1.05
CA ASN A 96 -11.01 10.35 0.48
C ASN A 96 -12.02 10.50 -0.66
N VAL A 97 -12.09 9.53 -1.59
CA VAL A 97 -13.11 9.54 -2.64
C VAL A 97 -14.52 9.61 -2.06
N GLY A 98 -14.78 8.86 -0.98
CA GLY A 98 -16.03 8.92 -0.24
C GLY A 98 -16.29 10.31 0.37
N HIS A 99 -15.27 10.97 0.92
CA HIS A 99 -15.40 12.33 1.44
C HIS A 99 -15.76 13.34 0.34
N GLU A 100 -15.03 13.33 -0.77
CA GLU A 100 -15.20 14.30 -1.87
C GLU A 100 -16.54 14.18 -2.59
N THR A 101 -17.15 12.99 -2.61
CA THR A 101 -18.36 12.69 -3.40
C THR A 101 -19.60 12.46 -2.55
N GLY A 102 -19.50 12.61 -1.23
CA GLY A 102 -20.59 12.27 -0.30
C GLY A 102 -20.94 10.78 -0.31
N GLY A 103 -19.93 9.90 -0.30
CA GLY A 103 -20.11 8.45 -0.36
C GLY A 103 -20.47 7.96 -1.75
N LEU A 104 -19.87 8.54 -2.80
CA LEU A 104 -20.14 8.28 -4.21
C LEU A 104 -21.58 8.61 -4.64
N VAL A 105 -22.27 9.48 -3.92
CA VAL A 105 -23.65 9.91 -4.26
C VAL A 105 -23.63 10.93 -5.41
N HIS A 106 -22.65 11.84 -5.39
CA HIS A 106 -22.56 12.93 -6.35
C HIS A 106 -21.52 12.64 -7.42
N VAL A 107 -21.92 12.79 -8.68
CA VAL A 107 -21.03 12.62 -9.85
C VAL A 107 -20.39 13.95 -10.28
N VAL A 108 -21.04 15.06 -9.95
CA VAL A 108 -20.60 16.42 -10.27
C VAL A 108 -20.75 17.31 -9.04
N GLU A 109 -20.02 18.41 -8.99
CA GLU A 109 -20.11 19.44 -7.98
C GLU A 109 -21.54 19.98 -7.87
N GLN A 110 -22.02 20.14 -6.65
CA GLN A 110 -23.41 20.50 -6.38
C GLN A 110 -23.68 22.00 -6.49
N ASN A 111 -22.71 22.85 -6.20
CA ASN A 111 -22.90 24.30 -6.29
C ASN A 111 -22.65 24.80 -7.72
N THR A 112 -23.68 24.80 -8.55
CA THR A 112 -23.56 25.20 -9.96
C THR A 112 -23.14 26.65 -10.17
N ALA A 113 -23.33 27.51 -9.16
CA ALA A 113 -22.84 28.90 -9.23
C ALA A 113 -21.30 28.96 -9.31
N ASN A 114 -20.62 27.93 -8.82
CA ASN A 114 -19.16 27.86 -8.83
C ASN A 114 -18.56 27.39 -10.16
N TYR A 115 -19.36 26.84 -11.07
CA TYR A 115 -18.85 26.19 -12.28
C TYR A 115 -17.90 27.06 -13.12
N PRO A 116 -18.12 28.38 -13.28
CA PRO A 116 -17.21 29.23 -14.04
C PRO A 116 -15.85 29.51 -13.35
N HIS A 117 -15.68 29.13 -12.08
CA HIS A 117 -14.45 29.45 -11.32
C HIS A 117 -13.24 28.62 -11.72
N TYR A 118 -13.43 27.46 -12.35
CA TYR A 118 -12.37 26.48 -12.59
C TYR A 118 -11.66 26.66 -13.95
N CYS A 119 -11.97 27.72 -14.69
CA CYS A 119 -11.24 28.09 -15.89
C CYS A 119 -10.04 28.98 -15.56
N ASP A 120 -8.84 28.41 -15.51
CA ASP A 120 -7.60 29.18 -15.41
C ASP A 120 -7.25 29.83 -16.77
N ALA A 121 -7.69 31.08 -16.94
CA ALA A 121 -7.46 31.85 -18.16
C ALA A 121 -5.99 32.21 -18.43
N SER A 122 -5.08 31.95 -17.49
CA SER A 122 -3.64 32.15 -17.72
C SER A 122 -3.01 31.04 -18.56
N GLN A 123 -3.70 29.91 -18.72
CA GLN A 123 -3.18 28.75 -19.43
C GLN A 123 -3.23 28.95 -20.95
N PRO A 124 -2.17 28.59 -21.69
CA PRO A 124 -2.10 28.81 -23.14
C PRO A 124 -3.11 27.97 -23.93
N TYR A 125 -3.59 26.86 -23.36
CA TYR A 125 -4.62 26.01 -23.95
C TYR A 125 -6.05 26.51 -23.68
N GLY A 126 -6.22 27.48 -22.78
CA GLY A 126 -7.52 28.04 -22.42
C GLY A 126 -8.53 27.01 -21.94
N CYS A 127 -9.82 27.29 -22.19
CA CYS A 127 -10.96 26.49 -21.73
C CYS A 127 -11.86 26.11 -22.92
N PRO A 128 -11.39 25.29 -23.87
CA PRO A 128 -12.07 25.02 -25.15
C PRO A 128 -13.45 24.36 -25.00
N ALA A 129 -13.71 23.65 -23.89
CA ALA A 129 -15.03 23.10 -23.61
C ALA A 129 -16.06 24.17 -23.19
N GLY A 130 -15.61 25.35 -22.77
CA GLY A 130 -16.41 26.41 -22.16
C GLY A 130 -15.86 26.78 -20.77
N THR A 131 -15.98 28.05 -20.37
CA THR A 131 -15.44 28.56 -19.09
C THR A 131 -16.10 27.92 -17.87
N ASP A 132 -17.29 27.35 -18.02
CA ASP A 132 -18.12 26.71 -16.99
C ASP A 132 -18.11 25.18 -17.08
N LYS A 133 -17.12 24.55 -17.74
CA LYS A 133 -17.08 23.09 -18.01
C LYS A 133 -15.96 22.32 -17.31
N TYR A 134 -15.29 22.93 -16.34
CA TYR A 134 -14.13 22.35 -15.63
C TYR A 134 -14.38 22.17 -14.13
N TYR A 135 -15.63 22.18 -13.70
CA TYR A 135 -16.02 21.84 -12.33
C TYR A 135 -15.77 20.35 -12.03
N GLY A 136 -15.71 20.05 -10.73
CA GLY A 136 -15.52 18.68 -10.22
C GLY A 136 -16.71 17.77 -10.43
#